data_AF-A0A8T3B275-F1
#
_entry.id   AF-A0A8T3B275-F1
#
_cell.length_a   1.000
_cell.length_b   1.000
_cell.length_c   1.000
_cell.angle_alpha   90.00
_cell.angle_beta   90.00
_cell.angle_gamma   90.00
#
_symmetry.space_group_name_H-M   'P 1'
#
loop_
_entity.id
_entity.type
_entity.pdbx_description
1 polymer ?
#
loop_
_entity_poly.entity_id
_entity_poly.type
_entity_poly.pdbx_seq_one_letter_code
_entity_poly.pdbx_strand_id
1 'polypeptide(L)'
;MSDQTVFDRADEFVADRFFGEEGKRLLNYLYWSNGPETGNPTVENKQCAAKDHVVATACFMVAEIFRRYDDHLYRLFHGGNF
;
A
#
# COMPACT_ATOMS: atom_id res chain seq x y z
N MET A 1 6.44 6.01 7.91
CA MET A 1 7.05 5.51 6.66
C MET A 1 7.02 6.66 5.65
N SER A 2 7.70 7.76 5.99
CA SER A 2 7.65 9.05 5.29
C SER A 2 9.00 9.78 5.45
N ASP A 3 10.07 8.99 5.61
CA ASP A 3 11.42 9.50 5.71
C ASP A 3 11.89 9.90 4.30
N GLN A 4 12.24 11.18 4.12
CA GLN A 4 12.68 11.74 2.85
C GLN A 4 14.04 11.22 2.37
N THR A 5 14.83 10.59 3.26
CA THR A 5 16.08 9.92 2.88
C THR A 5 15.84 8.55 2.25
N VAL A 6 14.65 7.97 2.47
CA VAL A 6 14.25 6.65 1.96
C VAL A 6 13.28 6.76 0.78
N PHE A 7 12.32 7.68 0.86
CA PHE A 7 11.26 7.83 -0.12
C PHE A 7 11.35 9.19 -0.83
N ASP A 8 11.40 9.18 -2.16
CA ASP A 8 11.16 10.39 -2.95
C ASP A 8 9.71 10.88 -2.73
N ARG A 9 9.49 12.20 -2.66
CA ARG A 9 8.18 12.80 -2.37
C ARG A 9 7.49 12.11 -1.18
N ALA A 10 8.20 11.98 -0.05
CA ALA A 10 7.81 11.11 1.07
C ALA A 10 6.49 11.50 1.77
N ASP A 11 6.05 12.74 1.59
CA ASP A 11 4.81 13.33 2.10
C ASP A 11 3.65 13.26 1.10
N GLU A 12 3.89 12.78 -0.12
CA GLU A 12 2.87 12.58 -1.15
C GLU A 12 2.37 11.13 -1.21
N PHE A 13 1.07 10.97 -1.48
CA PHE A 13 0.50 9.70 -1.90
C PHE A 13 0.86 9.44 -3.37
N VAL A 14 1.76 8.47 -3.60
CA VAL A 14 2.21 8.05 -4.93
C VAL A 14 1.71 6.63 -5.18
N ALA A 15 0.67 6.50 -6.02
CA ALA A 15 -0.09 5.25 -6.18
C ALA A 15 0.74 4.07 -6.69
N ASP A 16 1.75 4.33 -7.51
CA ASP A 16 2.62 3.36 -8.17
C ASP A 16 4.01 3.23 -7.50
N ARG A 17 4.20 3.83 -6.31
CA ARG A 17 5.49 3.87 -5.58
C ARG A 17 6.20 2.52 -5.46
N PHE A 18 5.44 1.44 -5.33
CA PHE A 18 5.96 0.09 -5.08
C PHE A 18 5.97 -0.80 -6.33
N PHE A 19 5.78 -0.25 -7.53
CA PHE A 19 5.78 -1.01 -8.78
C PHE A 19 7.21 -1.29 -9.28
N GLY A 20 7.38 -2.40 -10.01
CA GLY A 20 8.67 -2.80 -10.57
C GLY A 20 9.71 -3.24 -9.53
N GLU A 21 10.92 -3.56 -9.99
CA GLU A 21 11.97 -4.09 -9.11
C GLU A 21 12.47 -3.06 -8.08
N GLU A 22 12.57 -1.79 -8.46
CA GLU A 22 12.99 -0.75 -7.53
C GLU A 22 11.93 -0.46 -6.47
N GLY A 23 10.65 -0.38 -6.86
CA GLY A 23 9.55 -0.20 -5.92
C GLY A 23 9.44 -1.36 -4.93
N LYS A 24 9.66 -2.61 -5.37
CA LYS A 24 9.69 -3.77 -4.48
C LYS A 24 10.78 -3.67 -3.41
N ARG A 25 11.95 -3.09 -3.72
CA ARG A 25 13.03 -2.89 -2.73
C ARG A 25 12.60 -1.95 -1.60
N LEU A 26 11.76 -0.96 -1.90
CA LEU A 26 11.24 -0.01 -0.92
C LEU A 26 10.33 -0.68 0.13
N LEU A 27 9.78 -1.87 -0.14
CA LEU A 27 8.98 -2.62 0.84
C LEU A 27 9.77 -2.99 2.10
N ASN A 28 11.11 -3.06 2.03
CA ASN A 28 11.95 -3.24 3.22
C ASN A 28 11.80 -2.11 4.26
N TYR A 29 11.30 -0.95 3.85
CA TYR A 29 11.13 0.23 4.69
C TYR A 29 9.66 0.52 5.06
N LEU A 30 8.77 -0.45 4.81
CA LEU A 30 7.37 -0.40 5.21
C LEU A 30 7.18 -1.23 6.50
N TYR A 31 6.75 -0.59 7.59
CA TYR A 31 6.75 -1.14 8.96
C TYR A 31 5.38 -1.22 9.63
N TRP A 32 4.28 -1.13 8.89
CA TRP A 32 2.93 -1.13 9.47
C TRP A 32 2.66 -2.36 10.36
N SER A 33 3.27 -3.50 10.01
CA SER A 33 3.11 -4.79 10.69
C SER A 33 4.03 -4.94 11.91
N ASN A 34 4.71 -3.90 12.38
CA ASN A 34 5.76 -3.96 13.41
C ASN A 34 7.00 -4.78 12.99
N GLY A 35 7.32 -4.74 11.70
CA GLY A 35 8.51 -5.31 11.06
C GLY A 35 8.55 -4.93 9.58
N PRO A 36 9.68 -5.10 8.86
CA PRO A 36 9.74 -4.88 7.42
C PRO A 36 8.65 -5.68 6.69
N GLU A 37 8.04 -5.13 5.66
CA GLU A 37 7.01 -5.83 4.86
C GLU A 37 7.57 -7.10 4.19
N THR A 38 8.87 -7.08 3.88
CA THR A 38 9.63 -8.24 3.37
C THR A 38 9.98 -9.28 4.43
N GLY A 39 9.79 -8.96 5.72
CA GLY A 39 9.98 -9.88 6.84
C GLY A 39 8.77 -10.80 7.05
N ASN A 40 8.97 -11.89 7.79
CA ASN A 40 7.92 -12.84 8.12
C ASN A 40 7.61 -12.81 9.63
N PRO A 41 6.33 -12.84 10.03
CA PRO A 41 5.95 -13.08 11.41
C PRO A 41 6.43 -14.48 11.86
N THR A 42 7.06 -14.54 13.02
CA THR A 42 7.49 -15.80 13.63
C THR A 42 7.18 -15.80 15.13
N VAL A 43 7.27 -16.96 15.78
CA VAL A 43 7.03 -17.06 17.24
C VAL A 43 8.10 -16.36 18.07
N GLU A 44 9.26 -16.09 17.48
CA GLU A 44 10.41 -15.43 18.09
C GLU A 44 10.40 -13.89 17.89
N ASN A 45 9.47 -13.35 17.11
CA ASN A 45 9.37 -11.91 16.86
C ASN A 45 7.98 -11.36 17.22
N LYS A 46 7.84 -10.03 17.17
CA LYS A 46 6.58 -9.33 17.47
C LYS A 46 5.96 -8.68 16.23
N GLN A 47 6.27 -9.18 15.04
CA GLN A 47 5.56 -8.75 13.83
C GLN A 47 4.11 -9.26 13.89
N CYS A 48 3.19 -8.52 13.29
CA CYS A 48 1.78 -8.88 13.24
C CYS A 48 1.62 -10.29 12.64
N ALA A 49 1.10 -11.23 13.43
CA ALA A 49 0.88 -12.61 12.98
C ALA A 49 -0.05 -12.72 11.77
N ALA A 50 -0.90 -11.71 11.54
CA ALA A 50 -1.84 -11.64 10.43
C ALA A 50 -1.34 -10.78 9.24
N LYS A 51 -0.04 -10.48 9.14
CA LYS A 51 0.54 -9.59 8.09
C LYS A 51 -0.06 -9.87 6.70
N ASP A 52 0.07 -11.10 6.22
CA ASP A 52 -0.37 -11.47 4.88
C ASP A 52 -1.90 -11.43 4.72
N HIS A 53 -2.65 -11.75 5.78
CA HIS A 53 -4.11 -11.67 5.78
C HIS A 53 -4.61 -10.23 5.67
N VAL A 54 -3.97 -9.29 6.36
CA VAL A 54 -4.34 -7.87 6.29
C VAL A 54 -4.06 -7.32 4.89
N VAL A 55 -2.88 -7.61 4.33
CA VAL A 55 -2.53 -7.17 2.96
C VAL A 55 -3.49 -7.75 1.94
N ALA A 56 -3.78 -9.06 1.99
CA ALA A 56 -4.73 -9.69 1.09
C ALA A 56 -6.14 -9.08 1.21
N THR A 57 -6.62 -8.87 2.43
CA THR A 57 -7.96 -8.29 2.67
C THR A 57 -8.03 -6.83 2.19
N ALA A 58 -6.98 -6.04 2.37
CA ALA A 58 -6.90 -4.67 1.85
C ALA A 58 -6.96 -4.65 0.30
N CYS A 59 -6.20 -5.53 -0.36
CA CYS A 59 -6.27 -5.71 -1.81
C CYS A 59 -7.68 -6.11 -2.28
N PHE A 60 -8.34 -7.06 -1.59
CA PHE A 60 -9.70 -7.46 -1.90
C PHE A 60 -10.71 -6.34 -1.68
N MET A 61 -10.56 -5.54 -0.63
CA MET A 61 -11.42 -4.38 -0.38
C MET A 61 -11.34 -3.39 -1.54
N VAL A 62 -10.12 -3.03 -1.97
CA VAL A 62 -9.91 -2.11 -3.10
C VAL A 62 -10.46 -2.70 -4.40
N ALA A 63 -10.19 -3.98 -4.67
CA ALA A 63 -10.72 -4.67 -5.85
C ALA A 63 -12.27 -4.69 -5.87
N GLU A 64 -12.92 -4.99 -4.73
CA GLU A 64 -14.38 -4.98 -4.64
C GLU A 64 -14.99 -3.58 -4.79
N ILE A 65 -14.29 -2.53 -4.32
CA ILE A 65 -14.69 -1.15 -4.56
C ILE A 65 -14.70 -0.88 -6.07
N PHE A 66 -13.60 -1.15 -6.78
CA PHE A 66 -13.53 -0.92 -8.23
C PHE A 66 -14.45 -1.85 -9.04
N ARG A 67 -14.76 -3.06 -8.54
CA ARG A 67 -15.70 -3.98 -9.20
C ARG A 67 -17.16 -3.52 -9.09
N ARG A 68 -17.52 -2.78 -8.04
CA ARG A 68 -18.91 -2.37 -7.77
C ARG A 68 -19.21 -0.94 -8.17
N TYR A 69 -18.21 -0.08 -8.15
CA TYR A 69 -18.35 1.34 -8.42
C TYR A 69 -17.51 1.68 -9.63
N ASP A 70 -18.16 1.71 -10.80
CA ASP A 70 -17.48 2.06 -12.04
C ASP A 70 -16.95 3.52 -12.00
N ASP A 71 -17.76 4.51 -11.58
CA ASP A 71 -17.43 5.93 -11.87
C ASP A 71 -17.86 6.99 -10.82
N HIS A 72 -17.64 6.75 -9.53
CA HIS A 72 -17.62 7.87 -8.56
C HIS A 72 -16.23 8.49 -8.37
N LEU A 73 -15.14 7.77 -8.70
CA LEU A 73 -13.77 8.30 -8.65
C LEU A 73 -13.32 8.90 -9.99
N TYR A 74 -13.71 8.35 -11.13
CA TYR A 74 -13.41 8.92 -12.46
C TYR A 74 -14.01 10.33 -12.62
N ARG A 75 -15.23 10.55 -12.10
CA ARG A 75 -15.87 11.88 -12.09
C ARG A 75 -15.22 12.90 -11.16
N LEU A 76 -14.54 12.47 -10.09
CA LEU A 76 -13.85 13.37 -9.15
C LEU A 76 -12.49 13.84 -9.68
N PHE A 77 -11.82 13.00 -10.49
CA PHE A 77 -10.49 13.28 -11.04
C PHE A 77 -10.50 13.75 -12.52
N HIS A 78 -11.60 13.60 -13.25
CA HIS A 78 -11.70 13.96 -14.69
C HIS A 78 -12.82 14.93 -15.09
N GLY A 79 -13.38 15.70 -14.16
CA GLY A 79 -14.01 17.00 -14.46
C GLY A 79 -15.17 17.01 -15.47
N GLY A 80 -16.27 16.31 -15.18
CA GLY A 80 -17.53 16.47 -15.92
C GLY A 80 -18.35 17.66 -15.42
N ASN A 81 -18.60 18.64 -16.29
CA ASN A 81 -19.28 19.92 -16.04
C ASN A 81 -20.69 19.79 -15.41
N PHE A 82 -21.01 20.74 -14.51
CA PHE A 82 -22.37 21.17 -14.20
C PHE A 82 -22.97 21.98 -15.35
#